data_AF-A0AAV0T3S8-F1
#
_entry.id   AF-A0AAV0T3S8-F1
#
_cell.length_a   1.000
_cell.length_b   1.000
_cell.length_c   1.000
_cell.angle_alpha   90.00
_cell.angle_beta   90.00
_cell.angle_gamma   90.00
#
_symmetry.space_group_name_H-M   'P 1'
#
loop_
_entity.id
_entity.type
_entity.pdbx_description
1 polymer ?
#
loop_
_entity_poly.entity_id
_entity_poly.type
_entity_poly.pdbx_seq_one_letter_code
_entity_poly.pdbx_strand_id
1 'polypeptide(L)'
;MNTCEVKDVQRLRPADHICIWDTSRWPFRYTHHGIVYTAGESADVISVAHVWSRKTGLRESQADSNFQITSLSEFLNGRPLRDMRRVQYNSSLVAEASSRLGEVHRTHADAPPVVLARCRFLLGLGQGHFSILSLNCEHVTLWCTTGVGWSKQVLSRAETKVPFLTSSTKSTQALKRLELQLQDIREAVKEKNRKLEALGGKRVYLRLKGTGKFAKRLGDELFLVQDDPSEKDWAFRQRPTSLKLAVYVSAYNSVRVEFEDYEKPGDVLYASSSGLKLTRRRTMQLKRWFQFDFGWKGELQSLRHRRWFIGAQTRDGLLRPFISREKGASFEIVDADAMDVLSPVIEPSLRDSEECDTRIVRAMTRAESEPELGLDDDQEDGFFC
;
A
#
# COMPACT_ATOMS: atom_id res chain seq x y z
N MET A 1 -3.93 18.34 -7.20
CA MET A 1 -2.52 17.89 -7.21
C MET A 1 -2.47 16.48 -7.78
N ASN A 2 -1.71 16.28 -8.85
CA ASN A 2 -1.63 15.01 -9.57
C ASN A 2 -0.90 13.96 -8.71
N THR A 3 -1.63 12.93 -8.31
CA THR A 3 -1.21 11.84 -7.42
C THR A 3 -0.36 10.78 -8.12
N CYS A 4 0.02 11.03 -9.37
CA CYS A 4 0.65 10.06 -10.26
C CYS A 4 2.15 10.29 -10.45
N GLU A 5 2.69 11.47 -10.11
CA GLU A 5 4.13 11.74 -10.26
C GLU A 5 4.98 10.77 -9.44
N VAL A 6 6.02 10.23 -10.07
CA VAL A 6 7.00 9.37 -9.40
C VAL A 6 8.14 10.27 -8.90
N LYS A 7 8.37 10.26 -7.58
CA LYS A 7 9.41 11.10 -6.97
C LYS A 7 10.71 10.34 -6.74
N ASP A 8 10.60 9.04 -6.49
CA ASP A 8 11.72 8.16 -6.21
C ASP A 8 11.55 6.84 -6.98
N VAL A 9 12.50 6.54 -7.85
CA VAL A 9 12.48 5.35 -8.71
C VAL A 9 12.65 4.06 -7.91
N GLN A 10 13.32 4.08 -6.76
CA GLN A 10 13.52 2.91 -5.90
C GLN A 10 12.19 2.33 -5.37
N ARG A 11 11.15 3.15 -5.40
CA ARG A 11 9.81 2.80 -4.91
C ARG A 11 8.93 2.17 -5.98
N LEU A 12 9.40 2.12 -7.24
CA LEU A 12 8.72 1.41 -8.30
C LEU A 12 8.68 -0.09 -7.99
N ARG A 13 7.55 -0.71 -8.29
CA ARG A 13 7.32 -2.13 -7.98
C ARG A 13 7.10 -2.91 -9.26
N PRO A 14 7.43 -4.21 -9.28
CA PRO A 14 7.08 -5.06 -10.41
C PRO A 14 5.57 -4.97 -10.69
N ALA A 15 5.23 -4.88 -11.97
CA ALA A 15 3.90 -4.63 -12.53
C ALA A 15 3.33 -3.20 -12.39
N ASP A 16 4.09 -2.23 -11.87
CA ASP A 16 3.64 -0.83 -11.94
C ASP A 16 3.64 -0.37 -13.42
N HIS A 17 2.47 0.07 -13.90
CA HIS A 17 2.35 0.75 -15.19
C HIS A 17 2.84 2.20 -15.02
N ILE A 18 3.87 2.56 -15.77
CA ILE A 18 4.44 3.89 -15.84
C ILE A 18 4.24 4.49 -17.23
N CYS A 19 4.04 5.80 -17.27
CA CYS A 19 4.08 6.57 -18.51
C CYS A 19 4.96 7.80 -18.35
N ILE A 20 5.58 8.25 -19.44
CA ILE A 20 6.35 9.48 -19.48
C ILE A 20 5.70 10.42 -20.47
N TRP A 21 5.49 11.66 -20.06
CA TRP A 21 5.05 12.70 -20.95
C TRP A 21 6.20 13.16 -21.83
N ASP A 22 6.02 13.03 -23.15
CA ASP A 22 6.92 13.65 -24.11
C ASP A 22 6.44 15.08 -24.38
N THR A 23 7.08 16.03 -23.70
CA THR A 23 6.85 17.47 -23.89
C THR A 23 7.68 18.05 -25.04
N SER A 24 8.60 17.28 -25.61
CA SER A 24 9.57 17.76 -26.61
C SER A 24 9.01 17.78 -28.04
N ARG A 25 7.94 17.02 -28.33
CA ARG A 25 7.39 16.82 -29.68
C ARG A 25 6.13 17.63 -29.98
N TRP A 26 6.12 18.92 -29.61
CA TRP A 26 5.02 19.83 -29.95
C TRP A 26 4.73 19.83 -31.46
N PRO A 27 3.45 19.78 -31.92
CA PRO A 27 2.21 19.92 -31.15
C PRO A 27 1.64 18.60 -30.57
N PHE A 28 2.26 17.45 -30.81
CA PHE A 28 1.76 16.15 -30.36
C PHE A 28 2.28 15.82 -28.96
N ARG A 29 1.44 16.02 -27.94
CA ARG A 29 1.72 15.47 -26.60
C ARG A 29 1.57 13.95 -26.65
N TYR A 30 2.69 13.26 -26.80
CA TYR A 30 2.77 11.81 -26.78
C TYR A 30 3.08 11.33 -25.36
N THR A 31 2.51 10.19 -24.97
CA THR A 31 2.91 9.50 -23.76
C THR A 31 3.55 8.18 -24.12
N HIS A 32 4.70 7.89 -23.54
CA HIS A 32 5.38 6.61 -23.70
C HIS A 32 5.06 5.72 -22.51
N HIS A 33 4.49 4.54 -22.75
CA HIS A 33 3.98 3.64 -21.71
C HIS A 33 4.87 2.40 -21.56
N GLY A 34 5.01 1.93 -20.32
CA GLY A 34 5.76 0.72 -19.99
C GLY A 34 5.34 0.12 -18.65
N ILE A 35 5.82 -1.09 -18.39
CA ILE A 35 5.57 -1.83 -17.15
C ILE A 35 6.90 -2.09 -16.48
N VAL A 36 7.02 -1.74 -15.20
CA VAL A 36 8.18 -2.13 -14.39
C VAL A 36 8.22 -3.66 -14.33
N TYR A 37 9.21 -4.26 -14.98
CA TYR A 37 9.35 -5.70 -15.09
C TYR A 37 10.12 -6.26 -13.88
N THR A 38 11.22 -5.61 -13.52
CA THR A 38 11.94 -5.84 -12.25
C THR A 38 12.20 -4.51 -11.55
N ALA A 39 12.05 -4.48 -10.23
CA ALA A 39 12.43 -3.33 -9.41
C ALA A 39 13.94 -3.34 -9.12
N GLY A 40 14.47 -2.21 -8.67
CA GLY A 40 15.89 -2.01 -8.39
C GLY A 40 16.15 -0.72 -7.63
N GLU A 41 17.39 -0.51 -7.22
CA GLU A 41 17.82 0.65 -6.41
C GLU A 41 18.17 1.89 -7.24
N SER A 42 18.28 1.76 -8.57
CA SER A 42 18.58 2.86 -9.48
C SER A 42 17.87 2.67 -10.81
N ALA A 43 17.80 3.73 -11.62
CA ALA A 43 17.17 3.69 -12.94
C ALA A 43 17.87 2.71 -13.91
N ASP A 44 19.16 2.45 -13.73
CA ASP A 44 19.90 1.50 -14.58
C ASP A 44 19.61 0.03 -14.21
N VAL A 45 19.25 -0.24 -12.95
CA VAL A 45 18.94 -1.59 -12.45
C VAL A 45 17.46 -1.94 -12.62
N ILE A 46 16.57 -0.94 -12.57
CA ILE A 46 15.14 -1.15 -12.81
C ILE A 46 14.96 -1.50 -14.30
N SER A 47 14.26 -2.60 -14.57
CA SER A 47 13.93 -2.99 -15.94
C SER A 47 12.48 -2.69 -16.26
N VAL A 48 12.23 -2.22 -17.48
CA VAL A 48 10.91 -1.83 -17.97
C VAL A 48 10.59 -2.64 -19.22
N ALA A 49 9.46 -3.33 -19.22
CA ALA A 49 8.91 -3.98 -20.40
C ALA A 49 7.99 -3.00 -21.14
N HIS A 50 8.29 -2.74 -22.41
CA HIS A 50 7.53 -1.78 -23.22
C HIS A 50 7.74 -2.01 -24.72
N VAL A 51 6.93 -1.34 -25.53
CA VAL A 51 7.13 -1.33 -26.99
C VAL A 51 8.11 -0.23 -27.35
N TRP A 52 9.16 -0.54 -28.09
CA TRP A 52 10.18 0.45 -28.48
C TRP A 52 11.02 0.01 -29.66
N SER A 53 11.71 0.98 -30.27
CA SER A 53 12.72 0.78 -31.31
C SER A 53 13.85 1.79 -31.13
N ARG A 54 15.08 1.37 -31.43
CA ARG A 54 16.27 2.24 -31.47
C ARG A 54 16.35 3.07 -32.75
N LYS A 55 15.57 2.73 -33.77
CA LYS A 55 15.59 3.42 -35.07
C LYS A 55 15.08 4.84 -34.91
N THR A 56 15.79 5.77 -35.53
CA THR A 56 15.34 7.16 -35.70
C THR A 56 14.45 7.25 -36.93
N GLY A 57 13.37 8.03 -36.87
CA GLY A 57 12.41 8.18 -37.96
C GLY A 57 11.07 7.49 -37.68
N LEU A 58 9.95 8.14 -38.01
CA LEU A 58 8.62 7.68 -37.58
C LEU A 58 8.19 6.36 -38.24
N ARG A 59 8.53 6.16 -39.52
CA ARG A 59 8.17 4.94 -40.26
C ARG A 59 9.11 3.79 -39.90
N GLU A 60 10.42 4.03 -39.86
CA GLU A 60 11.39 3.00 -39.49
C GLU A 60 11.17 2.53 -38.05
N SER A 61 10.98 3.46 -37.10
CA SER A 61 10.72 3.11 -35.70
C SER A 61 9.44 2.32 -35.53
N GLN A 62 8.36 2.64 -36.27
CA GLN A 62 7.12 1.86 -36.19
C GLN A 62 7.28 0.46 -36.76
N ALA A 63 7.96 0.33 -37.89
CA ALA A 63 8.22 -0.97 -38.51
C ALA A 63 9.11 -1.86 -37.64
N ASP A 64 10.11 -1.29 -36.96
CA ASP A 64 11.08 -1.99 -36.11
C ASP A 64 10.60 -2.21 -34.67
N SER A 65 9.55 -1.52 -34.24
CA SER A 65 9.06 -1.58 -32.85
C SER A 65 8.63 -3.00 -32.46
N ASN A 66 9.17 -3.48 -31.35
CA ASN A 66 8.82 -4.75 -30.73
C ASN A 66 8.61 -4.58 -29.23
N PHE A 67 7.99 -5.58 -28.59
CA PHE A 67 7.89 -5.61 -27.13
C PHE A 67 9.20 -6.16 -26.55
N GLN A 68 9.87 -5.35 -25.75
CA GLN A 68 11.20 -5.66 -25.22
C GLN A 68 11.40 -5.12 -23.81
N ILE A 69 12.52 -5.51 -23.19
CA ILE A 69 12.94 -5.03 -21.88
C ILE A 69 14.14 -4.10 -22.06
N THR A 70 14.06 -2.92 -21.44
CA THR A 70 15.17 -1.96 -21.34
C THR A 70 15.39 -1.56 -19.88
N SER A 71 16.46 -0.82 -19.58
CA SER A 71 16.58 -0.15 -18.27
C SER A 71 15.59 1.03 -18.17
N LEU A 72 15.26 1.46 -16.95
CA LEU A 72 14.44 2.66 -16.76
C LEU A 72 15.14 3.90 -17.35
N SER A 73 16.47 3.97 -17.32
CA SER A 73 17.24 5.05 -17.95
C SER A 73 17.03 5.09 -19.48
N GLU A 74 17.07 3.94 -20.15
CA GLU A 74 16.81 3.83 -21.60
C GLU A 74 15.33 4.12 -21.93
N PHE A 75 14.40 3.67 -21.09
CA PHE A 75 12.97 4.03 -21.18
C PHE A 75 12.74 5.55 -21.03
N LEU A 76 13.44 6.20 -20.10
CA LEU A 76 13.39 7.65 -19.91
C LEU A 76 13.96 8.39 -21.12
N ASN A 77 14.97 7.84 -21.78
CA ASN A 77 15.58 8.39 -22.99
C ASN A 77 15.94 9.89 -22.82
N GLY A 78 16.61 10.23 -21.71
CA GLY A 78 17.01 11.60 -21.37
C GLY A 78 15.90 12.52 -20.84
N ARG A 79 14.64 12.06 -20.76
CA ARG A 79 13.52 12.85 -20.19
C ARG A 79 13.62 12.94 -18.67
N PRO A 80 13.25 14.08 -18.06
CA PRO A 80 13.39 14.26 -16.63
C PRO A 80 12.36 13.43 -15.85
N LEU A 81 12.73 12.96 -14.67
CA LEU A 81 11.86 12.13 -13.83
C LEU A 81 10.52 12.79 -13.49
N ARG A 82 10.49 14.13 -13.38
CA ARG A 82 9.27 14.92 -13.13
C ARG A 82 8.19 14.78 -14.22
N ASP A 83 8.53 14.24 -15.39
CA ASP A 83 7.59 13.97 -16.48
C ASP A 83 7.05 12.54 -16.43
N MET A 84 7.61 11.69 -15.56
CA MET A 84 7.16 10.33 -15.34
C MET A 84 5.97 10.28 -14.39
N ARG A 85 5.03 9.41 -14.71
CA ARG A 85 3.80 9.17 -13.97
C ARG A 85 3.63 7.67 -13.77
N ARG A 86 3.18 7.26 -12.60
CA ARG A 86 2.59 5.94 -12.39
C ARG A 86 1.10 6.03 -12.65
N VAL A 87 0.62 5.20 -13.57
CA VAL A 87 -0.78 5.15 -13.98
C VAL A 87 -1.64 4.62 -12.84
N GLN A 88 -2.78 5.27 -12.62
CA GLN A 88 -3.74 4.90 -11.58
C GLN A 88 -4.92 4.14 -12.15
N TYR A 89 -5.39 3.16 -11.39
CA TYR A 89 -6.50 2.29 -11.76
C TYR A 89 -7.63 2.38 -10.74
N ASN A 90 -8.80 1.84 -11.11
CA ASN A 90 -9.97 1.81 -10.22
C ASN A 90 -10.44 3.21 -9.79
N SER A 91 -10.27 4.20 -10.68
CA SER A 91 -10.65 5.59 -10.43
C SER A 91 -12.15 5.83 -10.60
N SER A 92 -12.65 6.97 -10.12
CA SER A 92 -14.00 7.43 -10.45
C SER A 92 -14.06 7.97 -11.88
N LEU A 93 -15.28 8.07 -12.44
CA LEU A 93 -15.52 8.70 -13.75
C LEU A 93 -14.98 10.13 -13.81
N VAL A 94 -15.20 10.91 -12.76
CA VAL A 94 -14.71 12.30 -12.67
C VAL A 94 -13.18 12.34 -12.66
N ALA A 95 -12.52 11.43 -11.94
CA ALA A 95 -11.07 11.36 -11.93
C ALA A 95 -10.50 10.93 -13.29
N GLU A 96 -11.15 9.97 -13.97
CA GLU A 96 -10.77 9.56 -15.32
C GLU A 96 -10.96 10.71 -16.32
N ALA A 97 -12.12 11.39 -16.32
CA ALA A 97 -12.41 12.50 -17.22
C ALA A 97 -11.49 13.72 -17.01
N SER A 98 -11.10 14.00 -15.76
CA SER A 98 -10.20 15.13 -15.42
C SER A 98 -8.71 14.82 -15.57
N SER A 99 -8.33 13.56 -15.72
CA SER A 99 -6.93 13.16 -15.91
C SER A 99 -6.45 13.36 -17.34
N ARG A 100 -5.17 13.71 -17.49
CA ARG A 100 -4.55 13.92 -18.79
C ARG A 100 -4.03 12.59 -19.35
N LEU A 101 -4.15 12.39 -20.65
CA LEU A 101 -3.34 11.46 -21.46
C LEU A 101 -3.01 10.09 -20.81
N GLY A 102 -4.03 9.26 -20.53
CA GLY A 102 -3.81 7.88 -20.06
C GLY A 102 -3.28 7.71 -18.63
N GLU A 103 -3.17 8.77 -17.83
CA GLU A 103 -2.65 8.68 -16.45
C GLU A 103 -3.57 7.92 -15.48
N VAL A 104 -4.87 7.85 -15.80
CA VAL A 104 -5.89 7.31 -14.90
C VAL A 104 -6.92 6.53 -15.73
N HIS A 105 -7.21 5.32 -15.27
CA HIS A 105 -8.23 4.44 -15.84
C HIS A 105 -9.23 3.98 -14.79
N ARG A 106 -10.50 3.86 -15.20
CA ARG A 106 -11.55 3.28 -14.36
C ARG A 106 -11.43 1.77 -14.20
N THR A 107 -10.85 1.08 -15.19
CA THR A 107 -10.69 -0.37 -15.19
C THR A 107 -9.87 -0.83 -13.97
N HIS A 108 -10.19 -2.01 -13.44
CA HIS A 108 -9.40 -2.63 -12.38
C HIS A 108 -8.11 -3.22 -12.96
N ALA A 109 -6.97 -2.87 -12.37
CA ALA A 109 -5.71 -3.54 -12.68
C ALA A 109 -5.71 -4.97 -12.14
N ASP A 110 -5.27 -5.93 -12.95
CA ASP A 110 -5.07 -7.31 -12.53
C ASP A 110 -3.94 -7.43 -11.49
N ALA A 111 -3.86 -8.58 -10.82
CA ALA A 111 -2.81 -8.83 -9.84
C ALA A 111 -1.41 -8.77 -10.50
N PRO A 112 -0.37 -8.28 -9.81
CA PRO A 112 0.98 -8.15 -10.37
C PRO A 112 1.52 -9.40 -11.10
N PRO A 113 1.31 -10.64 -10.59
CA PRO A 113 1.76 -11.84 -11.31
C PRO A 113 1.05 -12.05 -12.66
N VAL A 114 -0.23 -11.68 -12.78
CA VAL A 114 -0.99 -11.74 -14.06
C VAL A 114 -0.40 -10.75 -15.06
N VAL A 115 -0.11 -9.53 -14.61
CA VAL A 115 0.48 -8.49 -15.45
C VAL A 115 1.84 -8.93 -15.98
N LEU A 116 2.72 -9.44 -15.11
CA LEU A 116 4.04 -9.93 -15.50
C LEU A 116 3.98 -11.17 -16.39
N ALA A 117 3.01 -12.07 -16.19
CA ALA A 117 2.80 -13.22 -17.07
C ALA A 117 2.43 -12.77 -18.50
N ARG A 118 1.57 -11.76 -18.63
CA ARG A 118 1.26 -11.15 -19.93
C ARG A 118 2.48 -10.47 -20.56
N CYS A 119 3.31 -9.77 -19.78
CA CYS A 119 4.57 -9.23 -20.30
C CYS A 119 5.48 -10.34 -20.87
N ARG A 120 5.69 -11.43 -20.11
CA ARG A 120 6.49 -12.57 -20.57
C ARG A 120 5.94 -13.19 -21.86
N PHE A 121 4.62 -13.31 -21.95
CA PHE A 121 3.98 -13.80 -23.16
C PHE A 121 4.29 -12.91 -24.37
N LEU A 122 4.14 -11.59 -24.25
CA LEU A 122 4.44 -10.68 -25.37
C LEU A 122 5.93 -10.67 -25.74
N LEU A 123 6.83 -10.76 -24.75
CA LEU A 123 8.28 -10.91 -25.01
C LEU A 123 8.58 -12.17 -25.85
N GLY A 124 7.81 -13.24 -25.66
CA GLY A 124 7.92 -14.47 -26.45
C GLY A 124 7.31 -14.41 -27.84
N LEU A 125 6.44 -13.43 -28.13
CA LEU A 125 5.89 -13.20 -29.47
C LEU A 125 6.83 -12.39 -30.36
N GLY A 126 7.67 -11.54 -29.77
CA GLY A 126 8.65 -10.73 -30.50
C GLY A 126 8.04 -9.51 -31.17
N GLN A 127 8.24 -9.40 -32.49
CA GLN A 127 7.80 -8.26 -33.30
C GLN A 127 6.43 -8.54 -33.94
N GLY A 128 5.57 -7.53 -34.01
CA GLY A 128 4.29 -7.61 -34.69
C GLY A 128 3.82 -6.23 -35.14
N HIS A 129 2.58 -6.11 -35.59
CA HIS A 129 2.04 -4.82 -36.03
C HIS A 129 2.06 -3.81 -34.87
N PHE A 130 2.81 -2.74 -35.03
CA PHE A 130 2.80 -1.58 -34.13
C PHE A 130 2.45 -0.33 -34.93
N SER A 131 1.54 0.46 -34.38
CA SER A 131 1.16 1.75 -34.96
C SER A 131 0.78 2.71 -33.87
N ILE A 132 1.34 3.92 -33.91
CA ILE A 132 1.03 4.95 -32.91
C ILE A 132 -0.45 5.37 -32.90
N LEU A 133 -1.21 5.06 -33.97
CA LEU A 133 -2.62 5.42 -34.11
C LEU A 133 -3.59 4.26 -33.83
N SER A 134 -3.18 3.00 -33.99
CA SER A 134 -4.09 1.84 -33.86
C SER A 134 -3.66 0.78 -32.83
N LEU A 135 -2.36 0.53 -32.66
CA LEU A 135 -1.83 -0.38 -31.65
C LEU A 135 -0.55 0.22 -31.07
N ASN A 136 -0.74 1.26 -30.25
CA ASN A 136 0.33 2.01 -29.61
C ASN A 136 0.80 1.37 -28.29
N CYS A 137 1.79 1.98 -27.64
CA CYS A 137 2.36 1.48 -26.37
C CYS A 137 1.33 1.44 -25.22
N GLU A 138 0.34 2.35 -25.20
CA GLU A 138 -0.71 2.35 -24.18
C GLU A 138 -1.65 1.15 -24.34
N HIS A 139 -2.07 0.82 -25.56
CA HIS A 139 -2.89 -0.38 -25.82
C HIS A 139 -2.22 -1.65 -25.28
N VAL A 140 -0.92 -1.80 -25.59
CA VAL A 140 -0.15 -2.98 -25.18
C VAL A 140 -0.02 -3.02 -23.66
N THR A 141 0.35 -1.89 -23.05
CA THR A 141 0.57 -1.80 -21.61
C THR A 141 -0.74 -1.97 -20.82
N LEU A 142 -1.84 -1.40 -21.32
CA LEU A 142 -3.15 -1.56 -20.71
C LEU A 142 -3.66 -2.99 -20.85
N TRP A 143 -3.40 -3.67 -21.97
CA TRP A 143 -3.73 -5.09 -22.13
C TRP A 143 -2.95 -5.95 -21.14
N CYS A 144 -1.64 -5.71 -20.97
CA CYS A 144 -0.88 -6.39 -19.93
C CYS A 144 -1.48 -6.14 -18.53
N THR A 145 -1.90 -4.92 -18.24
CA THR A 145 -2.39 -4.55 -16.90
C THR A 145 -3.81 -5.02 -16.62
N THR A 146 -4.69 -5.09 -17.63
CA THR A 146 -6.14 -5.27 -17.43
C THR A 146 -6.78 -6.35 -18.32
N GLY A 147 -6.06 -6.83 -19.33
CA GLY A 147 -6.59 -7.70 -20.38
C GLY A 147 -7.38 -6.96 -21.46
N VAL A 148 -7.50 -5.64 -21.39
CA VAL A 148 -8.23 -4.80 -22.35
C VAL A 148 -7.25 -3.98 -23.19
N GLY A 149 -7.32 -4.11 -24.52
CA GLY A 149 -6.56 -3.27 -25.45
C GLY A 149 -7.30 -1.97 -25.77
N TRP A 150 -7.15 -0.96 -24.92
CA TRP A 150 -7.69 0.40 -25.13
C TRP A 150 -6.57 1.43 -24.99
N SER A 151 -6.65 2.53 -25.72
CA SER A 151 -5.80 3.69 -25.53
C SER A 151 -6.64 4.94 -25.32
N LYS A 152 -6.36 5.65 -24.22
CA LYS A 152 -6.92 6.97 -23.98
C LYS A 152 -6.22 8.04 -24.83
N GLN A 153 -4.95 7.83 -25.18
CA GLN A 153 -4.17 8.72 -26.02
C GLN A 153 -4.80 8.93 -27.40
N VAL A 154 -5.31 7.85 -28.01
CA VAL A 154 -5.96 7.90 -29.34
C VAL A 154 -7.47 7.60 -29.29
N LEU A 155 -8.03 7.39 -28.10
CA LEU A 155 -9.44 7.09 -27.85
C LEU A 155 -9.97 5.91 -28.68
N SER A 156 -9.17 4.86 -28.82
CA SER A 156 -9.49 3.69 -29.64
C SER A 156 -9.30 2.37 -28.90
N ARG A 157 -10.00 1.34 -29.38
CA ARG A 157 -9.74 -0.06 -29.03
C ARG A 157 -8.77 -0.64 -30.05
N ALA A 158 -7.86 -1.48 -29.58
CA ALA A 158 -7.05 -2.31 -30.44
C ALA A 158 -7.98 -3.23 -31.26
N GLU A 159 -7.72 -3.34 -32.55
CA GLU A 159 -8.46 -4.24 -33.46
C GLU A 159 -8.26 -5.71 -33.07
N THR A 160 -7.06 -6.05 -32.58
CA THR A 160 -6.75 -7.39 -32.09
C THR A 160 -7.08 -7.54 -30.61
N LYS A 161 -7.62 -8.70 -30.24
CA LYS A 161 -7.90 -9.05 -28.83
C LYS A 161 -6.62 -9.15 -27.98
N VAL A 162 -5.51 -9.51 -28.61
CA VAL A 162 -4.20 -9.69 -27.99
C VAL A 162 -3.15 -8.98 -28.85
N PRO A 163 -2.33 -8.07 -28.28
CA PRO A 163 -1.26 -7.41 -29.02
C PRO A 163 -0.26 -8.40 -29.63
N PHE A 164 0.23 -8.10 -30.83
CA PHE A 164 1.24 -8.88 -31.57
C PHE A 164 0.88 -10.35 -31.85
N LEU A 165 -0.34 -10.79 -31.56
CA LEU A 165 -0.75 -12.16 -31.82
C LEU A 165 -0.88 -12.39 -33.33
N THR A 166 -0.17 -13.42 -33.81
CA THR A 166 -0.28 -13.89 -35.20
C THR A 166 -1.20 -15.12 -35.27
N SER A 167 -1.68 -15.46 -36.47
CA SER A 167 -2.48 -16.67 -36.73
C SER A 167 -1.68 -17.98 -36.67
N SER A 168 -0.40 -17.92 -36.29
CA SER A 168 0.48 -19.10 -36.24
C SER A 168 0.10 -20.06 -35.10
N THR A 169 0.21 -21.37 -35.36
CA THR A 169 -0.06 -22.43 -34.37
C THR A 169 0.75 -22.25 -33.08
N LYS A 170 2.02 -21.82 -33.21
CA LYS A 170 2.91 -21.53 -32.07
C LYS A 170 2.34 -20.41 -31.17
N SER A 171 1.84 -19.34 -31.78
CA SER A 171 1.25 -18.21 -31.04
C SER A 171 -0.05 -18.63 -30.35
N THR A 172 -0.90 -19.40 -31.02
CA THR A 172 -2.13 -19.95 -30.43
C THR A 172 -1.86 -20.88 -29.27
N GLN A 173 -0.84 -21.75 -29.37
CA GLN A 173 -0.45 -22.63 -28.27
C GLN A 173 0.14 -21.85 -27.09
N ALA A 174 0.96 -20.83 -27.36
CA ALA A 174 1.47 -19.94 -26.32
C ALA A 174 0.34 -19.20 -25.59
N LEU A 175 -0.69 -18.77 -26.32
CA LEU A 175 -1.86 -18.11 -25.73
C LEU A 175 -2.62 -19.06 -24.80
N LYS A 176 -2.86 -20.32 -25.21
CA LYS A 176 -3.49 -21.33 -24.34
C LYS A 176 -2.69 -21.57 -23.06
N ARG A 177 -1.36 -21.63 -23.14
CA ARG A 177 -0.49 -21.76 -21.96
C ARG A 177 -0.59 -20.56 -21.03
N LEU A 178 -0.62 -19.34 -21.59
CA LEU A 178 -0.85 -18.13 -20.81
C LEU A 178 -2.20 -18.20 -20.11
N GLU A 179 -3.28 -18.55 -20.80
CA GLU A 179 -4.63 -18.62 -20.23
C GLU A 179 -4.71 -19.58 -19.02
N LEU A 180 -4.10 -20.76 -19.12
CA LEU A 180 -3.98 -21.71 -18.02
C LEU A 180 -3.18 -21.10 -16.84
N GLN A 181 -2.02 -20.51 -17.12
CA GLN A 181 -1.21 -19.86 -16.08
C GLN A 181 -1.98 -18.71 -15.39
N LEU A 182 -2.74 -17.91 -16.13
CA LEU A 182 -3.55 -16.84 -15.57
C LEU A 182 -4.69 -17.40 -14.70
N GLN A 183 -5.28 -18.52 -15.09
CA GLN A 183 -6.29 -19.21 -14.30
C GLN A 183 -5.71 -19.71 -12.97
N ASP A 184 -4.55 -20.36 -12.98
CA ASP A 184 -3.88 -20.85 -11.77
C ASP A 184 -3.57 -19.72 -10.79
N ILE A 185 -3.04 -18.60 -11.31
CA ILE A 185 -2.78 -17.41 -10.50
C ILE A 185 -4.09 -16.91 -9.87
N ARG A 186 -5.17 -16.79 -10.66
CA ARG A 186 -6.48 -16.31 -10.18
C ARG A 186 -7.07 -17.22 -9.11
N GLU A 187 -6.95 -18.54 -9.26
CA GLU A 187 -7.41 -19.49 -8.24
C GLU A 187 -6.62 -19.37 -6.94
N ALA A 188 -5.30 -19.22 -7.01
CA ALA A 188 -4.48 -18.95 -5.82
C ALA A 188 -4.89 -17.64 -5.12
N VAL A 189 -5.27 -16.61 -5.88
CA VAL A 189 -5.81 -15.36 -5.29
C VAL A 189 -7.15 -15.59 -4.62
N LYS A 190 -8.07 -16.31 -5.28
CA LYS A 190 -9.39 -16.60 -4.72
C LYS A 190 -9.25 -17.36 -3.41
N GLU A 191 -8.31 -18.30 -3.32
CA GLU A 191 -8.04 -19.02 -2.08
C GLU A 191 -7.52 -18.09 -0.97
N LYS A 192 -6.62 -17.16 -1.30
CA LYS A 192 -6.20 -16.11 -0.34
C LYS A 192 -7.39 -15.25 0.12
N ASN A 193 -8.30 -14.91 -0.77
CA ASN A 193 -9.49 -14.14 -0.42
C ASN A 193 -10.43 -14.93 0.48
N ARG A 194 -10.65 -16.23 0.24
CA ARG A 194 -11.43 -17.11 1.13
C ARG A 194 -10.87 -17.14 2.54
N LYS A 195 -9.54 -17.25 2.68
CA LYS A 195 -8.86 -17.20 3.99
C LYS A 195 -9.10 -15.88 4.71
N LEU A 196 -9.10 -14.77 3.98
CA LEU A 196 -9.41 -13.46 4.55
C LEU A 196 -10.90 -13.32 4.90
N GLU A 197 -11.80 -13.83 4.06
CA GLU A 197 -13.25 -13.85 4.33
C GLU A 197 -13.59 -14.71 5.56
N ALA A 198 -12.84 -15.79 5.81
CA ALA A 198 -12.97 -16.60 7.03
C ALA A 198 -12.57 -15.85 8.31
N LEU A 199 -11.86 -14.72 8.20
CA LEU A 199 -11.61 -13.79 9.31
C LEU A 199 -12.73 -12.76 9.49
N GLY A 200 -13.68 -12.70 8.56
CA GLY A 200 -14.84 -11.81 8.66
C GLY A 200 -15.66 -12.09 9.92
N GLY A 201 -15.92 -11.04 10.70
CA GLY A 201 -16.63 -11.09 11.97
C GLY A 201 -15.76 -11.45 13.18
N LYS A 202 -14.53 -11.93 12.97
CA LYS A 202 -13.61 -12.31 14.05
C LYS A 202 -12.87 -11.12 14.64
N ARG A 203 -12.27 -11.35 15.82
CA ARG A 203 -11.29 -10.48 16.47
C ARG A 203 -9.95 -10.65 15.75
N VAL A 204 -9.39 -9.54 15.27
CA VAL A 204 -8.13 -9.52 14.51
C VAL A 204 -7.19 -8.43 15.02
N TYR A 205 -5.90 -8.61 14.76
CA TYR A 205 -4.91 -7.54 14.88
C TYR A 205 -4.44 -7.09 13.50
N LEU A 206 -4.08 -5.81 13.40
CA LEU A 206 -3.46 -5.23 12.22
C LEU A 206 -1.95 -5.15 12.43
N ARG A 207 -1.21 -6.06 11.81
CA ARG A 207 0.26 -6.17 11.91
C ARG A 207 0.93 -5.50 10.72
N LEU A 208 2.02 -4.77 10.96
CA LEU A 208 2.89 -4.28 9.89
C LEU A 208 3.71 -5.45 9.31
N LYS A 209 3.55 -5.70 8.01
CA LYS A 209 4.16 -6.83 7.32
C LYS A 209 5.69 -6.82 7.40
N GLY A 210 6.28 -7.99 7.67
CA GLY A 210 7.73 -8.15 7.75
C GLY A 210 8.36 -7.50 8.99
N THR A 211 7.53 -7.14 9.97
CA THR A 211 7.96 -6.57 11.26
C THR A 211 7.18 -7.21 12.39
N GLY A 212 7.63 -7.02 13.63
CA GLY A 212 6.87 -7.36 14.85
C GLY A 212 5.96 -6.24 15.35
N LYS A 213 5.64 -5.24 14.51
CA LYS A 213 4.86 -4.07 14.93
C LYS A 213 3.38 -4.24 14.66
N PHE A 214 2.54 -3.79 15.57
CA PHE A 214 1.09 -3.85 15.48
C PHE A 214 0.47 -2.47 15.66
N ALA A 215 -0.75 -2.30 15.14
CA ALA A 215 -1.53 -1.09 15.37
C ALA A 215 -2.10 -1.10 16.81
N LYS A 216 -1.86 -0.02 17.55
CA LYS A 216 -2.41 0.23 18.88
C LYS A 216 -3.07 1.60 18.95
N ARG A 217 -4.27 1.63 19.52
CA ARG A 217 -5.08 2.81 19.79
C ARG A 217 -4.48 3.53 21.00
N LEU A 218 -4.13 4.80 20.82
CA LEU A 218 -3.76 5.74 21.88
C LEU A 218 -4.68 6.96 21.73
N GLY A 219 -5.58 7.16 22.70
CA GLY A 219 -6.70 8.07 22.54
C GLY A 219 -7.63 7.60 21.42
N ASP A 220 -7.81 8.42 20.39
CA ASP A 220 -8.60 8.06 19.20
C ASP A 220 -7.75 7.68 17.99
N GLU A 221 -6.42 7.81 18.07
CA GLU A 221 -5.48 7.58 16.97
C GLU A 221 -4.78 6.23 17.07
N LEU A 222 -4.34 5.70 15.94
CA LEU A 222 -3.60 4.44 15.86
C LEU A 222 -2.13 4.66 15.57
N PHE A 223 -1.29 4.01 16.36
CA PHE A 223 0.16 4.04 16.28
C PHE A 223 0.70 2.65 16.04
N LEU A 224 1.87 2.54 15.40
CA LEU A 224 2.62 1.30 15.38
C LEU A 224 3.44 1.14 16.65
N VAL A 225 3.18 0.07 17.37
CA VAL A 225 3.93 -0.33 18.56
C VAL A 225 4.60 -1.68 18.31
N GLN A 226 5.78 -1.88 18.86
CA GLN A 226 6.43 -3.18 18.86
C GLN A 226 5.76 -4.04 19.94
N ASP A 227 5.28 -5.21 19.56
CA ASP A 227 4.89 -6.23 20.53
C ASP A 227 6.07 -7.18 20.69
N ASP A 228 6.75 -7.10 21.84
CA ASP A 228 7.83 -8.01 22.19
C ASP A 228 7.27 -9.13 23.08
N PRO A 229 7.09 -10.34 22.56
CA PRO A 229 6.56 -11.45 23.35
C PRO A 229 7.56 -11.96 24.40
N SER A 230 8.83 -11.54 24.34
CA SER A 230 9.86 -11.86 25.33
C SER A 230 9.93 -10.85 26.48
N GLU A 231 9.26 -9.70 26.35
CA GLU A 231 9.14 -8.73 27.43
C GLU A 231 8.27 -9.33 28.55
N LYS A 232 8.90 -9.48 29.72
CA LYS A 232 8.28 -10.08 30.90
C LYS A 232 7.61 -9.04 31.78
N ASP A 233 8.02 -7.78 31.67
CA ASP A 233 7.41 -6.68 32.38
C ASP A 233 6.12 -6.25 31.68
N TRP A 234 5.01 -6.46 32.37
CA TRP A 234 3.67 -6.13 31.89
C TRP A 234 3.51 -4.63 31.60
N ALA A 235 4.26 -3.75 32.28
CA ALA A 235 4.17 -2.30 32.09
C ALA A 235 4.73 -1.86 30.73
N PHE A 236 5.67 -2.62 30.18
CA PHE A 236 6.28 -2.34 28.87
C PHE A 236 5.65 -3.14 27.73
N ARG A 237 4.88 -4.20 28.04
CA ARG A 237 4.20 -5.03 27.04
C ARG A 237 3.06 -4.25 26.35
N GLN A 238 3.27 -3.92 25.08
CA GLN A 238 2.31 -3.14 24.30
C GLN A 238 1.21 -4.04 23.71
N ARG A 239 0.03 -4.08 24.35
CA ARG A 239 -1.11 -4.81 23.78
C ARG A 239 -1.62 -4.17 22.47
N PRO A 240 -1.68 -4.90 21.35
CA PRO A 240 -2.26 -4.41 20.11
C PRO A 240 -3.76 -4.13 20.23
N THR A 241 -4.29 -3.24 19.40
CA THR A 241 -5.74 -3.00 19.36
C THR A 241 -6.45 -4.13 18.63
N SER A 242 -7.36 -4.78 19.35
CA SER A 242 -8.27 -5.76 18.81
C SER A 242 -9.36 -5.09 17.96
N LEU A 243 -9.49 -5.54 16.73
CA LEU A 243 -10.48 -5.03 15.78
C LEU A 243 -11.41 -6.15 15.35
N LYS A 244 -12.69 -5.86 15.16
CA LYS A 244 -13.62 -6.72 14.44
C LYS A 244 -13.51 -6.43 12.94
N LEU A 245 -13.22 -7.45 12.15
CA LEU A 245 -13.06 -7.32 10.70
C LEU A 245 -14.38 -7.50 9.97
N ALA A 246 -14.66 -6.66 8.97
CA ALA A 246 -15.62 -6.96 7.92
C ALA A 246 -14.90 -7.00 6.57
N VAL A 247 -15.21 -8.01 5.76
CA VAL A 247 -14.57 -8.26 4.45
C VAL A 247 -15.63 -8.25 3.36
N TYR A 248 -15.32 -7.58 2.25
CA TYR A 248 -16.17 -7.48 1.07
C TYR A 248 -15.35 -7.76 -0.19
N VAL A 249 -15.48 -8.94 -0.76
CA VAL A 249 -14.81 -9.32 -2.01
C VAL A 249 -15.75 -9.03 -3.18
N SER A 250 -15.37 -8.09 -4.06
CA SER A 250 -16.17 -7.77 -5.25
C SER A 250 -15.64 -8.44 -6.52
N ALA A 251 -14.35 -8.73 -6.55
CA ALA A 251 -13.67 -9.48 -7.60
C ALA A 251 -12.41 -10.12 -7.03
N TYR A 252 -11.78 -11.04 -7.77
CA TYR A 252 -10.59 -11.75 -7.28
C TYR A 252 -9.44 -10.80 -6.88
N ASN A 253 -9.28 -9.68 -7.60
CA ASN A 253 -8.28 -8.64 -7.37
C ASN A 253 -8.82 -7.39 -6.64
N SER A 254 -10.04 -7.44 -6.11
CA SER A 254 -10.71 -6.30 -5.49
C SER A 254 -11.36 -6.69 -4.17
N VAL A 255 -10.67 -6.40 -3.08
CA VAL A 255 -11.11 -6.68 -1.71
C VAL A 255 -11.22 -5.37 -0.94
N ARG A 256 -12.35 -5.20 -0.26
CA ARG A 256 -12.60 -4.10 0.67
C ARG A 256 -12.67 -4.63 2.09
N VAL A 257 -12.14 -3.87 3.03
CA VAL A 257 -12.17 -4.17 4.46
C VAL A 257 -12.69 -2.98 5.25
N GLU A 258 -13.38 -3.26 6.34
CA GLU A 258 -13.84 -2.31 7.35
C GLU A 258 -13.44 -2.88 8.71
N PHE A 259 -13.00 -2.01 9.62
CA PHE A 259 -12.55 -2.41 10.95
C PHE A 259 -13.36 -1.65 11.98
N GLU A 260 -13.86 -2.37 12.98
CA GLU A 260 -14.56 -1.83 14.13
C GLU A 260 -13.75 -2.15 15.39
N ASP A 261 -13.74 -1.28 16.38
CA ASP A 261 -13.12 -1.55 17.67
C ASP A 261 -13.85 -2.74 18.33
N TYR A 262 -13.10 -3.80 18.67
CA TYR A 262 -13.69 -4.98 19.27
C TYR A 262 -14.12 -4.73 20.73
N GLU A 263 -13.36 -3.91 21.47
CA GLU A 263 -13.64 -3.59 22.87
C GLU A 263 -14.70 -2.50 23.01
N LYS A 264 -14.82 -1.61 22.01
CA LYS A 264 -15.81 -0.53 21.96
C LYS A 264 -16.67 -0.58 20.69
N PRO A 265 -17.64 -1.50 20.60
CA PRO A 265 -18.54 -1.59 19.45
C PRO A 265 -19.19 -0.24 19.10
N GLY A 266 -19.27 0.05 17.80
CA GLY A 266 -19.72 1.32 17.23
C GLY A 266 -18.60 2.30 16.89
N ASP A 267 -17.39 2.15 17.47
CA ASP A 267 -16.20 2.89 17.03
C ASP A 267 -15.62 2.22 15.79
N VAL A 268 -15.67 2.90 14.65
CA VAL A 268 -15.26 2.36 13.36
C VAL A 268 -14.01 3.10 12.88
N LEU A 269 -13.12 2.34 12.25
CA LEU A 269 -11.88 2.85 11.72
C LEU A 269 -12.13 3.79 10.55
N TYR A 270 -11.55 4.98 10.62
CA TYR A 270 -11.64 5.97 9.57
C TYR A 270 -10.30 6.68 9.38
N ALA A 271 -9.98 7.03 8.14
CA ALA A 271 -8.83 7.86 7.86
C ALA A 271 -9.23 9.33 7.94
N SER A 272 -8.53 10.12 8.76
CA SER A 272 -8.59 11.57 8.79
C SER A 272 -7.34 12.18 8.14
N SER A 273 -7.34 13.49 7.89
CA SER A 273 -6.16 14.18 7.36
C SER A 273 -4.96 14.14 8.32
N SER A 274 -5.19 14.05 9.65
CA SER A 274 -4.12 14.01 10.66
C SER A 274 -3.63 12.59 10.96
N GLY A 275 -4.52 11.60 10.86
CA GLY A 275 -4.24 10.25 11.30
C GLY A 275 -5.37 9.27 11.05
N LEU A 276 -5.07 7.99 11.24
CA LEU A 276 -6.01 6.88 11.23
C LEU A 276 -6.62 6.76 12.63
N LYS A 277 -7.95 6.79 12.70
CA LYS A 277 -8.67 6.97 13.96
C LYS A 277 -9.82 5.98 14.12
N LEU A 278 -10.17 5.67 15.36
CA LEU A 278 -11.39 4.95 15.71
C LEU A 278 -12.41 5.98 16.22
N THR A 279 -13.58 6.04 15.60
CA THR A 279 -14.62 7.01 15.98
C THR A 279 -16.01 6.39 15.88
N ARG A 280 -16.91 6.82 16.77
CA ARG A 280 -18.32 6.46 16.66
C ARG A 280 -18.91 6.90 15.32
N ARG A 281 -19.50 5.96 14.60
CA ARG A 281 -20.19 6.22 13.32
C ARG A 281 -21.46 7.04 13.56
N ARG A 282 -21.61 8.15 12.83
CA ARG A 282 -22.83 8.99 12.84
C ARG A 282 -23.73 8.67 11.64
N THR A 283 -25.04 8.81 11.80
CA THR A 283 -26.06 8.41 10.81
C THR A 283 -25.90 9.06 9.43
N MET A 284 -25.43 10.31 9.36
CA MET A 284 -25.27 11.04 8.10
C MET A 284 -23.95 10.73 7.36
N GLN A 285 -23.05 9.92 7.93
CA GLN A 285 -21.76 9.65 7.31
C GLN A 285 -21.86 8.51 6.28
N LEU A 286 -21.29 8.73 5.09
CA LEU A 286 -21.28 7.73 4.03
C LEU A 286 -20.53 6.48 4.47
N LYS A 287 -21.14 5.30 4.28
CA LYS A 287 -20.55 3.99 4.62
C LYS A 287 -19.13 3.83 4.05
N ARG A 288 -18.91 4.26 2.80
CA ARG A 288 -17.60 4.17 2.11
C ARG A 288 -16.46 4.91 2.82
N TRP A 289 -16.74 5.87 3.70
CA TRP A 289 -15.68 6.61 4.40
C TRP A 289 -14.90 5.76 5.42
N PHE A 290 -15.49 4.65 5.84
CA PHE A 290 -14.94 3.71 6.83
C PHE A 290 -14.36 2.45 6.17
N GLN A 291 -14.31 2.43 4.83
CA GLN A 291 -13.85 1.29 4.06
C GLN A 291 -12.48 1.57 3.45
N PHE A 292 -11.69 0.51 3.38
CA PHE A 292 -10.36 0.52 2.79
C PHE A 292 -10.29 -0.53 1.70
N ASP A 293 -9.67 -0.20 0.57
CA ASP A 293 -9.27 -1.21 -0.39
C ASP A 293 -8.01 -1.89 0.13
N PHE A 294 -8.05 -3.22 0.21
CA PHE A 294 -6.94 -4.06 0.65
C PHE A 294 -6.17 -4.58 -0.56
N GLY A 295 -5.00 -4.00 -0.79
CA GLY A 295 -4.17 -4.26 -1.96
C GLY A 295 -3.47 -5.62 -1.91
N TRP A 296 -2.94 -6.04 -3.06
CA TRP A 296 -2.25 -7.32 -3.25
C TRP A 296 -1.18 -7.64 -2.20
N LYS A 297 -0.35 -6.64 -1.86
CA LYS A 297 0.73 -6.72 -0.88
C LYS A 297 0.31 -6.36 0.56
N GLY A 298 -0.99 -6.22 0.83
CA GLY A 298 -1.52 -5.82 2.13
C GLY A 298 -1.61 -4.31 2.35
N GLU A 299 -1.51 -3.52 1.29
CA GLU A 299 -1.62 -2.06 1.37
C GLU A 299 -3.06 -1.66 1.66
N LEU A 300 -3.27 -0.73 2.59
CA LEU A 300 -4.60 -0.17 2.85
C LEU A 300 -4.75 1.17 2.13
N GLN A 301 -5.80 1.30 1.32
CA GLN A 301 -6.14 2.56 0.64
C GLN A 301 -7.48 3.08 1.13
N SER A 302 -7.52 4.28 1.70
CA SER A 302 -8.76 4.87 2.20
C SER A 302 -9.69 5.31 1.08
N LEU A 303 -10.92 4.81 1.07
CA LEU A 303 -11.94 5.24 0.10
C LEU A 303 -12.49 6.65 0.37
N ARG A 304 -12.26 7.20 1.58
CA ARG A 304 -12.61 8.59 1.92
C ARG A 304 -11.70 9.59 1.21
N HIS A 305 -10.38 9.38 1.31
CA HIS A 305 -9.37 10.29 0.77
C HIS A 305 -8.94 9.91 -0.64
N ARG A 306 -9.87 9.57 -1.53
CA ARG A 306 -9.55 9.23 -2.93
C ARG A 306 -8.42 8.18 -3.06
N ARG A 307 -8.47 7.12 -2.26
CA ARG A 307 -7.52 5.98 -2.27
C ARG A 307 -6.10 6.32 -1.78
N TRP A 308 -5.95 7.30 -0.91
CA TRP A 308 -4.66 7.53 -0.24
C TRP A 308 -4.24 6.30 0.57
N PHE A 309 -2.95 6.01 0.53
CA PHE A 309 -2.33 4.86 1.17
C PHE A 309 -2.14 5.11 2.66
N ILE A 310 -2.48 4.15 3.50
CA ILE A 310 -2.17 4.23 4.92
C ILE A 310 -0.72 3.84 5.14
N GLY A 311 0.02 4.67 5.86
CA GLY A 311 1.40 4.41 6.25
C GLY A 311 1.68 4.89 7.67
N ALA A 312 2.85 4.54 8.19
CA ALA A 312 3.31 5.02 9.49
C ALA A 312 4.28 6.19 9.32
N GLN A 313 4.11 7.25 10.12
CA GLN A 313 5.11 8.30 10.21
C GLN A 313 6.33 7.76 10.98
N THR A 314 7.53 8.04 10.44
CA THR A 314 8.81 7.53 10.96
C THR A 314 9.17 8.05 12.35
N ARG A 315 8.73 9.27 12.70
CA ARG A 315 9.09 9.93 13.96
C ARG A 315 8.34 9.38 15.16
N ASP A 316 7.04 9.13 15.02
CA ASP A 316 6.12 8.85 16.12
C ASP A 316 5.37 7.51 15.96
N GLY A 317 5.48 6.86 14.80
CA GLY A 317 4.74 5.63 14.50
C GLY A 317 3.26 5.85 14.19
N LEU A 318 2.76 7.10 14.14
CA LEU A 318 1.36 7.41 13.90
C LEU A 318 0.95 6.96 12.49
N LEU A 319 -0.12 6.16 12.42
CA LEU A 319 -0.72 5.75 11.16
C LEU A 319 -1.52 6.89 10.55
N ARG A 320 -1.28 7.21 9.28
CA ARG A 320 -1.99 8.29 8.57
C ARG A 320 -2.10 8.04 7.07
N PRO A 321 -3.03 8.71 6.37
CA PRO A 321 -3.14 8.59 4.93
C PRO A 321 -2.09 9.45 4.21
N PHE A 322 -1.53 8.89 3.13
CA PHE A 322 -0.57 9.53 2.25
C PHE A 322 -1.05 9.45 0.81
N ILE A 323 -0.89 10.56 0.09
CA ILE A 323 -1.20 10.64 -1.34
C ILE A 323 -0.37 9.64 -2.14
N SER A 324 0.93 9.53 -1.82
CA SER A 324 1.83 8.64 -2.57
C SER A 324 1.89 7.25 -1.93
N ARG A 325 1.84 6.23 -2.78
CA ARG A 325 2.05 4.82 -2.43
C ARG A 325 3.41 4.56 -1.77
N GLU A 326 4.38 5.42 -2.05
CA GLU A 326 5.75 5.29 -1.56
C GLU A 326 5.82 5.37 -0.03
N LYS A 327 4.90 6.13 0.56
CA LYS A 327 4.73 6.27 2.01
C LYS A 327 3.72 5.28 2.59
N GLY A 328 3.06 4.48 1.75
CA GLY A 328 2.10 3.46 2.16
C GLY A 328 2.80 2.26 2.80
N ALA A 329 2.25 1.78 3.90
CA ALA A 329 2.67 0.56 4.56
C ALA A 329 1.87 -0.65 4.04
N SER A 330 2.47 -1.83 4.23
CA SER A 330 1.83 -3.12 3.96
C SER A 330 1.47 -3.78 5.28
N PHE A 331 0.21 -4.18 5.42
CA PHE A 331 -0.32 -4.78 6.63
C PHE A 331 -0.74 -6.23 6.40
N GLU A 332 -0.70 -7.00 7.48
CA GLU A 332 -1.27 -8.34 7.59
C GLU A 332 -2.40 -8.28 8.61
N ILE A 333 -3.52 -8.92 8.27
CA ILE A 333 -4.66 -9.07 9.16
C ILE A 333 -4.53 -10.47 9.76
N VAL A 334 -4.31 -10.54 11.07
CA VAL A 334 -4.05 -11.79 11.79
C VAL A 334 -5.19 -12.08 12.76
N ASP A 335 -5.56 -13.36 12.91
CA ASP A 335 -6.52 -13.82 13.90
C ASP A 335 -5.95 -13.54 15.30
N ALA A 336 -6.63 -12.69 16.07
CA ALA A 336 -6.13 -12.23 17.36
C ALA A 336 -6.17 -13.36 18.40
N ASP A 337 -7.20 -14.19 18.36
CA ASP A 337 -7.38 -15.25 19.36
C ASP A 337 -6.35 -16.36 19.16
N ALA A 338 -6.07 -16.71 17.90
CA ALA A 338 -4.98 -17.65 17.58
C ALA A 338 -3.60 -17.11 17.98
N MET A 339 -3.37 -15.80 17.84
CA MET A 339 -2.11 -15.16 18.25
C MET A 339 -1.95 -15.11 19.76
N ASP A 340 -3.00 -14.74 20.50
CA ASP A 340 -2.99 -14.63 21.96
C ASP A 340 -2.74 -16.01 22.62
N VAL A 341 -3.23 -17.10 22.02
CA VAL A 341 -2.94 -18.48 22.48
C VAL A 341 -1.45 -18.83 22.36
N LEU A 342 -0.78 -18.35 21.31
CA LEU A 342 0.65 -18.61 21.09
C LEU A 342 1.55 -17.72 21.96
N SER A 343 1.04 -16.60 22.46
CA SER A 343 1.76 -15.67 23.33
C SER A 343 0.91 -15.32 24.55
N PRO A 344 0.74 -16.27 25.48
CA PRO A 344 -0.15 -16.08 26.62
C PRO A 344 0.19 -14.80 27.39
N VAL A 345 -0.86 -14.08 27.77
CA VAL A 345 -0.76 -12.87 28.58
C VAL A 345 -0.25 -13.28 29.96
N ILE A 346 0.84 -12.67 30.40
CA ILE A 346 1.27 -12.73 31.80
C ILE A 346 0.44 -11.64 32.49
N GLU A 347 -0.68 -12.02 33.11
CA GLU A 347 -1.45 -11.09 33.94
C GLU A 347 -0.69 -10.83 35.25
N PRO A 348 -0.73 -9.60 35.80
CA PRO A 348 -0.16 -9.33 37.11
C PRO A 348 -0.84 -10.21 38.15
N SER A 349 -0.04 -10.92 38.93
CA SER A 349 -0.57 -11.70 40.05
C SER A 349 -1.08 -10.73 41.11
N LEU A 350 -2.25 -11.00 41.69
CA LEU A 350 -2.80 -10.22 42.81
C LEU A 350 -1.85 -10.15 44.03
N ARG A 351 -0.78 -10.95 44.05
CA ARG A 351 0.23 -10.99 45.12
C ARG A 351 1.22 -9.83 45.05
N ASP A 352 1.41 -9.21 43.89
CA ASP A 352 2.36 -8.09 43.73
C ASP A 352 1.80 -6.76 44.27
N SER A 353 0.49 -6.70 44.57
CA SER A 353 -0.18 -5.54 45.16
C SER A 353 -0.04 -5.48 46.68
N GLU A 354 0.09 -6.63 47.37
CA GLU A 354 0.14 -6.69 48.84
C GLU A 354 1.54 -6.38 49.41
N GLU A 355 2.61 -6.60 48.64
CA GLU A 355 3.98 -6.25 49.05
C GLU A 355 4.27 -4.74 48.97
N CYS A 356 3.50 -3.97 48.20
CA CYS A 356 3.66 -2.52 48.10
C CYS A 356 3.04 -1.80 49.31
N ASP A 357 1.84 -2.24 49.74
CA ASP A 357 1.16 -1.66 50.90
C ASP A 357 1.90 -1.91 52.22
N THR A 358 2.53 -3.09 52.39
CA THR A 358 3.31 -3.38 53.61
C THR A 358 4.61 -2.58 53.70
N ARG A 359 5.22 -2.18 52.57
CA ARG A 359 6.41 -1.31 52.57
C ARG A 359 6.08 0.14 52.89
N ILE A 360 4.93 0.64 52.46
CA ILE A 360 4.47 2.01 52.74
C ILE A 360 4.12 2.18 54.23
N VAL A 361 3.42 1.20 54.83
CA VAL A 361 3.04 1.24 56.26
C VAL A 361 4.27 1.18 57.19
N ARG A 362 5.31 0.42 56.81
CA ARG A 362 6.58 0.35 57.57
C ARG A 362 7.45 1.60 57.43
N ALA A 363 7.33 2.33 56.31
CA ALA A 363 8.05 3.58 56.11
C ALA A 363 7.42 4.74 56.88
N MET A 364 6.08 4.77 57.01
CA MET A 364 5.38 5.81 57.77
C MET A 364 5.60 5.66 59.30
N THR A 365 5.63 4.44 59.82
CA THR A 365 5.87 4.20 61.27
C THR A 365 7.28 4.55 61.74
N ARG A 366 8.25 4.70 60.84
CA ARG A 366 9.62 5.11 61.17
C ARG A 366 9.84 6.62 61.13
N ALA A 367 8.88 7.38 60.57
CA ALA A 367 8.98 8.83 60.41
C ALA A 367 8.34 9.64 61.55
N GLU A 368 7.63 8.99 62.48
CA GLU A 368 6.97 9.64 63.64
C GLU A 368 7.80 9.61 64.93
N SER A 369 9.10 9.30 64.87
CA SER A 369 10.01 9.41 66.02
C SER A 369 10.74 10.76 65.97
N GLU A 370 10.30 11.73 66.78
CA GLU A 370 10.97 13.02 66.96
C GLU A 370 12.42 12.87 67.46
N PRO A 371 13.38 13.68 66.99
CA PRO A 371 14.68 13.81 67.61
C PRO A 371 14.66 14.84 68.74
N GLU A 372 15.31 14.50 69.86
CA GLU A 372 15.49 15.33 71.05
C GLU A 372 16.21 16.66 70.73
N LEU A 373 15.72 17.74 71.37
CA LEU A 373 16.24 19.10 71.32
C LEU A 373 17.64 19.20 71.95
N GLY A 374 18.62 19.65 71.15
CA GLY A 374 19.88 20.20 71.62
C GLY A 374 19.86 21.72 71.48
N LEU A 375 19.97 22.40 72.62
CA LEU A 375 20.15 23.85 72.76
C LEU A 375 21.50 24.26 72.15
N ASP A 376 21.55 25.41 71.48
CA ASP A 376 22.59 26.41 71.73
C ASP A 376 22.19 27.78 71.13
N ASP A 377 22.45 28.79 71.97
CA ASP A 377 22.18 30.21 71.84
C ASP A 377 22.89 30.85 70.64
N ASP A 378 22.28 31.88 70.05
CA ASP A 378 23.02 33.12 69.76
C ASP A 378 22.08 34.33 69.61
N GLN A 379 22.52 35.41 70.25
CA GLN A 379 21.81 36.60 70.67
C GLN A 379 21.71 37.65 69.55
N GLU A 380 20.57 38.34 69.48
CA GLU A 380 20.37 39.58 68.73
C GLU A 380 21.05 40.80 69.41
N ASP A 381 21.16 41.87 68.60
CA ASP A 381 21.46 43.28 68.92
C ASP A 381 22.95 43.64 69.06
N GLY A 382 23.51 44.67 68.42
CA GLY A 382 22.97 45.81 67.69
C GLY A 382 23.96 47.00 67.86
N PHE A 383 23.80 48.01 66.99
CA PHE A 383 24.29 49.41 67.11
C PHE A 383 25.69 49.84 66.58
N PHE A 384 25.61 50.71 65.57
CA PHE A 384 26.28 52.03 65.37
C PHE A 384 27.76 52.19 65.78
N CYS A 385 28.66 52.31 64.80
CA CYS A 385 29.18 53.58 64.28
C CYS A 385 30.09 53.34 63.07
#